data_AF-A0AAV1M7M5-F1
#
_entry.id   AF-A0AAV1M7M5-F1
#
_cell.length_a   1.000
_cell.length_b   1.000
_cell.length_c   1.000
_cell.angle_alpha   90.00
_cell.angle_beta   90.00
_cell.angle_gamma   90.00
#
_symmetry.space_group_name_H-M   'P 1'
#
loop_
_entity.id
_entity.type
_entity.pdbx_description
1 polymer ?
#
loop_
_entity_poly.entity_id
_entity_poly.type
_entity_poly.pdbx_seq_one_letter_code
_entity_poly.pdbx_strand_id
1 'polypeptide(L)'
;MFRAQCACNDRSLRILIKILSSNTAYTEYLIVSSSQVGEVSYGEQWLNFEDYKMKHFAFWKVIAPKNEAQNVEWRKGSCTCPQFHKKYVCKHLLGLAIRLKLATPPMEAKALPIGQKRKRGRPTKSRPALKIQ
;
A
#
# COMPACT_ATOMS: atom_id res chain seq x y z
N MET A 1 -29.24 -15.14 26.73
CA MET A 1 -28.69 -13.85 26.25
C MET A 1 -27.16 -13.94 26.29
N PHE A 2 -26.48 -14.14 25.15
CA PHE A 2 -25.01 -14.19 25.10
C PHE A 2 -24.48 -12.98 24.32
N ARG A 3 -23.91 -12.01 25.04
CA ARG A 3 -23.13 -10.91 24.46
C ARG A 3 -21.70 -11.42 24.24
N ALA A 4 -21.36 -11.72 22.99
CA ALA A 4 -19.95 -11.84 22.60
C ALA A 4 -19.38 -10.43 22.43
N GLN A 5 -18.65 -9.95 23.43
CA GLN A 5 -17.78 -8.79 23.26
C GLN A 5 -16.58 -9.22 22.41
N CYS A 6 -16.66 -8.94 21.11
CA CYS A 6 -15.53 -9.09 20.22
C CYS A 6 -14.60 -7.88 20.46
N ALA A 7 -13.49 -8.10 21.15
CA ALA A 7 -12.40 -7.13 21.26
C ALA A 7 -11.74 -6.99 19.88
N CYS A 8 -12.30 -6.15 19.01
CA CYS A 8 -11.59 -5.65 17.84
C CYS A 8 -10.50 -4.72 18.36
N ASN A 9 -9.30 -5.28 18.54
CA ASN A 9 -8.09 -4.51 18.78
C ASN A 9 -7.83 -3.71 17.50
N ASP A 10 -8.38 -2.49 17.42
CA ASP A 10 -8.18 -1.52 16.36
C ASP A 10 -6.75 -0.98 16.44
N ARG A 11 -5.77 -1.85 16.16
CA ARG A 11 -4.51 -1.40 15.57
C ARG A 11 -4.82 -1.12 14.12
N SER A 12 -5.47 0.02 13.86
CA SER A 12 -5.28 0.71 12.59
C SER A 12 -3.76 0.83 12.41
N LEU A 13 -3.19 -0.04 11.58
CA LEU A 13 -1.80 0.03 11.17
C LEU A 13 -1.69 1.35 10.41
N ARG A 14 -1.45 2.44 11.13
CA ARG A 14 -1.07 3.72 10.56
C ARG A 14 0.25 3.46 9.86
N ILE A 15 0.17 3.13 8.58
CA ILE A 15 1.35 3.04 7.71
C ILE A 15 2.01 4.42 7.80
N LEU A 16 3.14 4.47 8.52
CA LEU A 16 3.95 5.67 8.63
C LEU A 16 4.58 5.90 7.26
N ILE A 17 4.16 6.99 6.62
CA ILE A 17 4.75 7.46 5.37
C ILE A 17 5.62 8.66 5.75
N LYS A 18 6.94 8.55 5.51
CA LYS A 18 7.88 9.67 5.67
C LYS A 18 8.21 10.22 4.28
N ILE A 19 8.25 11.56 4.16
CA ILE A 19 8.72 12.23 2.94
C ILE A 19 10.23 12.44 3.10
N LEU A 20 11.02 11.98 2.13
CA LEU A 20 12.48 12.11 2.17
C LEU A 20 12.95 13.40 1.50
N SER A 21 12.45 13.65 0.30
CA SER A 21 12.85 14.76 -0.55
C SER A 21 11.74 15.04 -1.55
N SER A 22 11.58 16.31 -1.90
CA SER A 22 10.66 16.75 -2.94
C SER A 22 11.40 17.66 -3.91
N ASN A 23 11.39 17.28 -5.18
CA ASN A 23 11.80 18.13 -6.30
C ASN A 23 10.54 18.69 -6.99
N THR A 24 10.72 19.55 -8.00
CA THR A 24 9.64 20.08 -8.83
C THR A 24 8.97 18.98 -9.65
N ALA A 25 9.69 17.95 -10.08
CA ALA A 25 9.17 16.87 -10.93
C ALA A 25 8.74 15.59 -10.19
N TYR A 26 9.31 15.30 -9.02
CA TYR A 26 9.06 14.06 -8.29
C TYR A 26 9.16 14.25 -6.78
N THR A 27 8.44 13.42 -6.04
CA THR A 27 8.51 13.34 -4.58
C THR A 27 8.90 11.92 -4.17
N GLU A 28 9.84 11.82 -3.25
CA GLU A 28 10.33 10.57 -2.70
C GLU A 28 9.67 10.28 -1.34
N TYR A 29 9.07 9.10 -1.23
CA TYR A 29 8.38 8.61 -0.04
C TYR A 29 9.05 7.34 0.48
N LEU A 30 9.10 7.19 1.80
CA LEU A 30 9.45 5.94 2.47
C LEU A 30 8.22 5.33 3.11
N ILE A 31 8.03 4.04 2.82
CA ILE A 31 6.98 3.22 3.42
C ILE A 31 7.65 2.14 4.27
N VAL A 32 7.33 2.14 5.57
CA VAL A 32 7.84 1.13 6.50
C VAL A 32 7.28 -0.25 6.15
N SER A 33 8.14 -1.24 6.12
CA SER A 33 7.77 -2.64 5.95
C SER A 33 7.09 -3.15 7.22
N SER A 34 6.01 -3.91 7.08
CA SER A 34 5.15 -4.38 8.18
C SER A 34 5.86 -5.28 9.22
N SER A 35 7.11 -5.66 8.95
CA SER A 35 7.87 -6.62 9.75
C SER A 35 8.67 -5.99 10.90
N GLN A 36 8.75 -4.65 11.00
CA GLN A 36 9.56 -4.00 12.03
C GLN A 36 8.74 -2.98 12.83
N VAL A 37 8.58 -3.29 14.12
CA VAL A 37 7.98 -2.45 15.16
C VAL A 37 9.14 -1.80 15.93
N GLY A 38 9.77 -0.79 15.34
CA GLY A 38 10.92 -0.12 15.92
C GLY A 38 11.30 1.15 15.18
N GLU A 39 12.04 2.02 15.85
CA GLU A 39 12.53 3.28 15.29
C GLU A 39 13.74 3.00 14.41
N VAL A 40 13.49 2.56 13.18
CA VAL A 40 14.56 2.34 12.21
C VAL A 40 14.89 3.69 11.54
N SER A 41 16.16 4.05 11.53
CA SER A 41 16.69 5.24 10.85
C SER A 41 17.03 4.89 9.40
N TYR A 42 16.77 5.83 8.49
CA TYR A 42 17.10 5.68 7.06
C TYR A 42 18.40 6.41 6.76
N GLY A 43 19.31 5.79 6.01
CA GLY A 43 20.55 6.43 5.54
C GLY A 43 21.78 6.20 6.43
N GLU A 44 21.67 5.38 7.47
CA GLU A 44 22.86 4.94 8.22
C GLU A 44 23.71 3.97 7.41
N GLN A 45 25.03 4.04 7.62
CA GLN A 45 25.94 3.02 7.14
C GLN A 45 25.61 1.66 7.79
N TRP A 46 25.90 0.59 7.04
CA TRP A 46 25.78 -0.79 7.51
C TRP A 46 27.18 -1.33 7.82
N LEU A 47 27.28 -2.08 8.91
CA LEU A 47 28.56 -2.69 9.35
C LEU A 47 28.78 -4.05 8.70
N ASN A 48 27.71 -4.82 8.48
CA ASN A 48 27.76 -6.14 7.87
C ASN A 48 26.56 -6.39 6.92
N PHE A 49 26.59 -7.52 6.21
CA PHE A 49 25.55 -7.87 5.23
C PHE A 49 24.17 -8.13 5.87
N GLU A 50 24.11 -8.71 7.06
CA GLU A 50 22.83 -8.95 7.75
C GLU A 50 22.19 -7.62 8.17
N ASP A 51 22.98 -6.66 8.68
CA ASP A 51 22.53 -5.31 8.97
C ASP A 51 22.00 -4.61 7.72
N TYR A 52 22.74 -4.71 6.61
CA TYR A 52 22.28 -4.20 5.31
C TYR A 52 20.94 -4.81 4.92
N LYS A 53 20.83 -6.14 4.98
CA LYS A 53 19.60 -6.87 4.62
C LYS A 53 18.43 -6.44 5.50
N MET A 54 18.63 -6.31 6.81
CA MET A 54 17.60 -5.80 7.71
C MET A 54 17.18 -4.37 7.36
N LYS A 55 18.13 -3.44 7.22
CA LYS A 55 17.85 -2.01 6.95
C LYS A 55 17.27 -1.78 5.55
N HIS A 56 17.76 -2.51 4.54
CA HIS A 56 17.32 -2.37 3.15
C HIS A 56 15.87 -2.86 2.95
N PHE A 57 15.47 -3.95 3.61
CA PHE A 57 14.10 -4.46 3.53
C PHE A 57 13.16 -3.89 4.61
N ALA A 58 13.67 -3.03 5.50
CA ALA A 58 12.89 -2.28 6.46
C ALA A 58 12.01 -1.21 5.79
N PHE A 59 12.48 -0.62 4.68
CA PHE A 59 11.77 0.46 4.00
C PHE A 59 11.63 0.21 2.50
N TRP A 60 10.51 0.65 1.96
CA TRP A 60 10.30 0.74 0.53
C TRP A 60 10.36 2.20 0.12
N LYS A 61 11.35 2.55 -0.70
CA LYS A 61 11.44 3.86 -1.34
C LYS A 61 10.48 3.86 -2.53
N VAL A 62 9.61 4.85 -2.59
CA VAL A 62 8.64 5.07 -3.66
C VAL A 62 8.85 6.47 -4.22
N ILE A 63 9.09 6.56 -5.53
CA ILE A 63 9.21 7.83 -6.24
C ILE A 63 7.88 8.02 -6.97
N ALA A 64 7.15 9.08 -6.63
CA ALA A 64 5.92 9.44 -7.32
C ALA A 64 6.11 10.76 -8.09
N PRO A 65 5.59 10.88 -9.32
CA PRO A 65 5.64 12.13 -10.07
C PRO A 65 4.84 13.21 -9.35
N LYS A 66 5.40 14.41 -9.30
CA LYS A 66 4.77 15.61 -8.75
C LYS A 66 4.51 16.53 -9.94
N ASN A 67 3.28 16.55 -10.43
CA ASN A 67 2.83 17.52 -11.43
C ASN A 67 1.54 18.14 -10.90
N GLU A 68 1.42 19.45 -10.99
CA GLU A 68 0.27 20.21 -10.48
C GLU A 68 -0.98 20.03 -11.36
N ALA A 69 -0.81 19.55 -12.59
CA ALA A 69 -1.90 19.26 -13.50
C ALA A 69 -2.63 17.95 -13.12
N GLN A 70 -3.96 17.98 -13.11
CA GLN A 70 -4.86 16.88 -12.70
C GLN A 70 -4.72 15.57 -13.52
N ASN A 71 -3.83 15.50 -14.51
CA ASN A 71 -3.56 14.34 -15.36
C ASN A 71 -2.15 13.76 -15.14
N VAL A 72 -1.71 13.64 -13.88
CA VAL A 72 -0.44 12.96 -13.59
C VAL A 72 -0.63 11.44 -13.68
N GLU A 73 0.06 10.81 -14.63
CA GLU A 73 0.16 9.36 -14.68
C GLU A 73 1.02 8.85 -13.53
N TRP A 74 0.38 8.51 -12.40
CA TRP A 74 1.02 7.87 -11.24
C TRP A 74 1.79 6.58 -11.60
N ARG A 75 1.47 5.96 -12.74
CA ARG A 75 2.14 4.77 -13.30
C ARG A 75 3.60 5.01 -13.67
N LYS A 76 4.01 6.26 -13.90
CA LYS A 76 5.41 6.64 -14.14
C LYS A 76 6.26 6.60 -12.87
N GLY A 77 5.65 6.41 -11.70
CA GLY A 77 6.37 6.27 -10.44
C GLY A 77 7.14 4.95 -10.34
N SER A 78 8.12 4.90 -9.45
CA SER A 78 8.96 3.72 -9.22
C SER A 78 8.98 3.30 -7.75
N CYS A 79 9.30 2.03 -7.49
CA CYS A 79 9.41 1.51 -6.11
C CYS A 79 10.52 0.48 -6.00
N THR A 80 11.26 0.48 -4.88
CA THR A 80 12.35 -0.47 -4.61
C THR A 80 11.88 -1.85 -4.14
N CYS A 81 10.58 -2.10 -4.05
CA CYS A 81 10.08 -3.38 -3.57
C CYS A 81 10.21 -4.51 -4.63
N PRO A 82 10.44 -5.77 -4.21
CA PRO A 82 10.61 -6.88 -5.15
C PRO A 82 9.45 -7.06 -6.13
N GLN A 83 8.22 -6.77 -5.70
CA GLN A 83 7.03 -6.87 -6.55
C GLN A 83 7.06 -5.87 -7.71
N PHE A 84 7.58 -4.67 -7.47
CA PHE A 84 7.70 -3.65 -8.50
C PHE A 84 8.71 -4.07 -9.55
N HIS A 85 9.88 -4.58 -9.15
CA HIS A 85 10.88 -5.06 -10.12
C HIS A 85 10.36 -6.20 -11.02
N LYS A 86 9.38 -6.98 -10.56
CA LYS A 86 8.78 -8.06 -11.37
C LYS A 86 7.68 -7.59 -12.32
N LYS A 87 6.86 -6.62 -11.91
CA LYS A 87 5.61 -6.26 -12.61
C LYS A 87 5.51 -4.80 -13.02
N TYR A 88 6.51 -3.99 -12.66
CA TYR A 88 6.51 -2.53 -12.74
C TYR A 88 5.31 -1.86 -12.05
N VAL A 89 4.62 -2.59 -11.17
CA VAL A 89 3.47 -2.12 -10.38
C VAL A 89 3.47 -2.85 -9.03
N CYS A 90 3.24 -2.12 -7.94
CA CYS A 90 3.17 -2.69 -6.61
C CYS A 90 2.10 -2.02 -5.73
N LYS A 91 1.76 -2.69 -4.61
CA LYS A 91 0.81 -2.16 -3.61
C LYS A 91 1.27 -0.84 -2.99
N HIS A 92 2.58 -0.61 -2.90
CA HIS A 92 3.16 0.60 -2.33
C HIS A 92 2.89 1.82 -3.21
N LEU A 93 3.21 1.71 -4.51
CA LEU A 93 2.96 2.77 -5.49
C LEU A 93 1.44 3.02 -5.65
N LEU A 94 0.64 1.96 -5.82
CA LEU A 94 -0.81 2.10 -5.98
C LEU A 94 -1.48 2.67 -4.73
N GLY A 95 -1.10 2.19 -3.54
CA GLY A 95 -1.64 2.68 -2.27
C GLY A 95 -1.28 4.15 -2.02
N LEU A 96 -0.05 4.55 -2.36
CA LEU A 96 0.38 5.95 -2.30
C LEU A 96 -0.41 6.82 -3.30
N ALA A 97 -0.58 6.37 -4.54
CA ALA A 97 -1.34 7.09 -5.56
C ALA A 97 -2.80 7.34 -5.14
N ILE A 98 -3.45 6.36 -4.51
CA ILE A 98 -4.81 6.50 -3.96
C ILE A 98 -4.82 7.53 -2.81
N ARG A 99 -3.84 7.48 -1.90
CA ARG A 99 -3.73 8.46 -0.79
C ARG A 99 -3.52 9.89 -1.29
N LEU A 100 -2.74 10.05 -2.35
CA LEU A 100 -2.48 11.32 -3.02
C LEU A 100 -3.62 11.75 -3.97
N LYS A 101 -4.71 10.98 -4.07
CA LYS A 101 -5.85 11.21 -4.97
C LYS A 101 -5.48 11.26 -6.46
N LEU A 102 -4.34 10.68 -6.84
CA LEU A 102 -3.90 10.55 -8.23
C LEU A 102 -4.54 9.35 -8.96
N ALA A 103 -5.01 8.37 -8.19
CA ALA A 103 -5.69 7.19 -8.70
C ALA A 103 -7.04 7.02 -7.99
N THR A 104 -8.10 6.84 -8.77
CA THR A 104 -9.42 6.50 -8.24
C THR A 104 -9.59 4.99 -8.23
N PRO A 105 -9.76 4.36 -7.05
CA PRO A 105 -10.03 2.94 -6.99
C PRO A 105 -11.42 2.66 -7.57
N PRO A 106 -11.60 1.55 -8.32
CA PRO A 106 -12.88 1.19 -8.92
C PRO A 106 -13.95 0.97 -7.83
N MET A 107 -15.21 1.21 -8.17
CA MET A 107 -16.32 1.11 -7.20
C MET A 107 -16.45 -0.29 -6.60
N GLU A 108 -16.13 -1.32 -7.38
CA GLU A 108 -16.13 -2.72 -6.96
C GLU A 108 -15.15 -2.94 -5.81
N ALA A 109 -13.97 -2.30 -5.86
CA ALA A 109 -12.97 -2.39 -4.81
C ALA A 109 -13.39 -1.64 -3.55
N LYS A 110 -14.06 -0.48 -3.69
CA LYS A 110 -14.61 0.29 -2.55
C LYS A 110 -15.73 -0.43 -1.83
N ALA A 111 -16.51 -1.24 -2.54
CA ALA A 111 -17.62 -2.01 -1.98
C ALA A 111 -17.17 -3.18 -1.10
N LEU A 112 -15.87 -3.50 -1.07
CA LEU A 112 -15.33 -4.59 -0.26
C LEU A 112 -15.06 -4.10 1.18
N PRO A 113 -15.66 -4.72 2.20
CA PRO A 113 -15.37 -4.35 3.59
C PRO A 113 -13.94 -4.74 3.94
N ILE A 114 -13.15 -3.77 4.42
CA ILE A 114 -11.77 -3.98 4.87
C ILE A 114 -11.80 -4.48 6.32
N GLY A 115 -11.02 -5.53 6.63
CA GLY A 115 -10.90 -6.06 7.99
C GLY A 115 -12.02 -7.00 8.44
N GLN A 116 -13.03 -7.26 7.60
CA GLN A 116 -14.13 -8.18 7.90
C GLN A 116 -14.10 -9.39 6.98
N LYS A 117 -14.17 -10.59 7.57
CA LYS A 117 -14.34 -11.82 6.79
C LYS A 117 -15.75 -11.82 6.18
N ARG A 118 -15.84 -11.97 4.87
CA ARG A 118 -17.13 -12.08 4.18
C ARG A 118 -17.87 -13.32 4.68
N LYS A 119 -19.20 -13.25 4.74
CA LYS A 119 -20.02 -14.45 4.96
C LYS A 119 -19.65 -15.51 3.92
N ARG A 120 -19.58 -16.77 4.35
CA ARG A 120 -19.24 -17.91 3.48
C ARG A 120 -20.29 -18.01 2.36
N GLY A 121 -19.84 -18.11 1.12
CA GLY A 121 -20.72 -18.23 -0.06
C GLY A 121 -20.41 -17.21 -1.16
N ARG A 122 -21.10 -17.36 -2.29
CA ARG A 122 -20.98 -16.48 -3.45
C ARG A 122 -21.57 -15.09 -3.14
N PRO A 123 -20.92 -13.99 -3.53
CA PRO A 123 -21.50 -12.64 -3.42
C PRO A 123 -22.83 -12.52 -4.19
N THR A 124 -23.83 -11.88 -3.59
CA THR A 124 -25.16 -11.72 -4.20
C THR A 124 -25.13 -11.01 -5.56
N LYS A 125 -24.17 -10.11 -5.78
CA LYS A 125 -24.02 -9.36 -7.04
C LYS A 125 -23.54 -10.21 -8.23
N SER A 126 -22.98 -11.40 -8.00
CA SER A 126 -22.50 -12.31 -9.05
C SER A 126 -23.41 -13.54 -9.25
N ARG A 127 -24.69 -13.42 -8.86
CA ARG A 127 -25.67 -14.50 -8.91
C ARG A 127 -26.20 -14.86 -10.31
N PRO A 128 -26.32 -13.96 -11.32
CA PRO A 128 -26.87 -14.37 -12.61
C PRO A 128 -25.76 -14.97 -13.49
N ALA A 129 -25.72 -16.30 -13.58
CA ALA A 129 -24.91 -17.01 -14.58
C ALA A 129 -25.73 -18.04 -15.37
N LEU A 130 -27.04 -18.13 -15.15
CA LEU A 130 -27.93 -18.97 -15.95
C LEU A 130 -28.66 -18.06 -16.93
N LYS A 131 -28.17 -17.99 -18.17
CA LYS A 131 -29.06 -17.67 -19.30
C LYS A 131 -29.95 -18.90 -19.43
N ILE A 132 -31.23 -18.77 -19.09
CA ILE A 132 -32.23 -19.79 -19.40
C ILE A 132 -32.22 -19.89 -20.93
N GLN A 133 -31.81 -21.05 -21.46
CA GLN A 133 -31.93 -21.35 -22.89
C GLN A 133 -33.38 -21.68 -23.21
#